data_AF-A0A8T3Y0U1-F1
#
_entry.id   AF-A0A8T3Y0U1-F1
#
_cell.length_a   1.000
_cell.length_b   1.000
_cell.length_c   1.000
_cell.angle_alpha   90.00
_cell.angle_beta   90.00
_cell.angle_gamma   90.00
#
_symmetry.space_group_name_H-M   'P 1'
#
loop_
_entity.id
_entity.type
_entity.pdbx_description
1 polymer ?
#
loop_
_entity_poly.entity_id
_entity_poly.type
_entity_poly.pdbx_seq_one_letter_code
_entity_poly.pdbx_strand_id
1 'polypeptide(L)'
;MNKRGKNQGFLRRNFFPKNSRGQFFLILIVIIITVIAGLASVVNFVEKKGDARFYYAKDELEFESAKVIDYCLNNADSCNMKNQLTTFAQDYSEYSNADDFYYIFGTTSEITLAGCKKINDGDIKIEDSSGAEKLLLHITKGSCDTLASGTLNSPPQDIFLAIDDAKYKFTLNQGENFFFVVSKEIEGDVYTIANG
;
A
#
# COMPACT_ATOMS: atom_id res chain seq x y z
N MET A 1 -4.63 -56.97 -71.99
CA MET A 1 -4.59 -56.41 -70.61
C MET A 1 -3.58 -55.27 -70.54
N ASN A 2 -4.08 -54.11 -70.10
CA ASN A 2 -3.49 -52.89 -69.54
C ASN A 2 -2.05 -52.41 -69.87
N LYS A 3 -1.99 -51.21 -70.47
CA LYS A 3 -0.91 -50.21 -70.38
C LYS A 3 -1.09 -49.37 -69.11
N ARG A 4 -0.02 -49.05 -68.38
CA ARG A 4 0.13 -47.88 -67.46
C ARG A 4 1.63 -47.82 -67.10
N GLY A 5 2.39 -46.75 -67.30
CA GLY A 5 2.07 -45.33 -67.41
C GLY A 5 2.86 -44.59 -66.33
N LYS A 6 3.96 -43.94 -66.72
CA LYS A 6 4.83 -43.08 -65.90
C LYS A 6 4.02 -42.00 -65.16
N ASN A 7 4.48 -41.60 -63.96
CA ASN A 7 4.70 -40.18 -63.64
C ASN A 7 5.42 -40.01 -62.28
N GLN A 8 6.74 -39.83 -62.34
CA GLN A 8 7.50 -39.16 -61.29
C GLN A 8 7.47 -37.67 -61.59
N GLY A 9 6.85 -36.88 -60.73
CA GLY A 9 6.71 -35.45 -60.95
C GLY A 9 5.77 -34.77 -59.96
N PHE A 10 5.85 -35.13 -58.68
CA PHE A 10 5.11 -34.43 -57.62
C PHE A 10 5.91 -33.19 -57.19
N LEU A 11 5.79 -32.16 -58.03
CA LEU A 11 6.02 -30.74 -57.78
C LEU A 11 6.70 -30.36 -56.45
N ARG A 12 8.03 -30.16 -56.49
CA ARG A 12 8.71 -29.22 -55.59
C ARG A 12 8.34 -27.79 -56.01
N ARG A 13 7.37 -27.18 -55.33
CA ARG A 13 7.14 -25.73 -55.43
C ARG A 13 8.13 -25.03 -54.49
N ASN A 14 9.18 -24.42 -55.06
CA ASN A 14 9.94 -23.38 -54.39
C ASN A 14 9.02 -22.19 -54.17
N PHE A 15 8.56 -21.98 -52.94
CA PHE A 15 7.60 -20.92 -52.60
C PHE A 15 8.23 -19.52 -52.53
N PHE A 16 9.54 -19.38 -52.70
CA PHE A 16 10.22 -18.10 -52.62
C PHE A 16 11.13 -17.86 -53.82
N PRO A 17 10.89 -16.81 -54.64
CA PRO A 17 11.87 -16.34 -55.59
C PRO A 17 13.06 -15.74 -54.82
N LYS A 18 14.27 -16.23 -55.13
CA LYS A 18 15.54 -15.78 -54.56
C LYS A 18 15.83 -14.34 -55.04
N ASN A 19 15.36 -13.36 -54.30
CA ASN A 19 15.80 -11.97 -54.40
C ASN A 19 16.18 -11.46 -53.01
N SER A 20 17.48 -11.36 -52.76
CA SER A 20 18.10 -11.19 -51.43
C SER A 20 17.94 -9.80 -50.81
N ARG A 21 17.20 -8.88 -51.44
CA ARG A 21 16.95 -7.54 -50.90
C ARG A 21 15.53 -7.40 -50.35
N GLY A 22 14.52 -7.95 -51.02
CA GLY A 22 13.11 -7.86 -50.58
C GLY A 22 12.80 -8.69 -49.33
N GLN A 23 13.45 -9.85 -49.17
CA GLN A 23 13.26 -10.71 -48.00
C GLN A 23 13.87 -10.11 -46.72
N PHE A 24 14.96 -9.35 -46.85
CA PHE A 24 15.55 -8.62 -45.71
C PHE A 24 14.58 -7.57 -45.15
N PHE A 25 13.90 -6.83 -46.02
CA PHE A 25 12.89 -5.86 -45.58
C PHE A 25 11.71 -6.54 -44.89
N LEU A 26 11.25 -7.70 -45.38
CA LEU A 26 10.16 -8.43 -44.73
C LEU A 26 10.54 -8.91 -43.33
N ILE A 27 11.75 -9.45 -43.15
CA ILE A 27 12.24 -9.88 -41.83
C ILE A 27 12.36 -8.68 -40.90
N LEU A 28 12.90 -7.56 -41.39
CA LEU A 28 13.05 -6.33 -40.61
C LEU A 28 11.69 -5.79 -40.12
N ILE A 29 10.68 -5.79 -41.00
CA ILE A 29 9.33 -5.33 -40.66
C ILE A 29 8.70 -6.23 -39.59
N VAL A 30 8.85 -7.55 -39.69
CA VAL A 30 8.35 -8.48 -38.66
C VAL A 30 9.01 -8.21 -37.31
N ILE A 31 10.33 -7.98 -37.29
CA ILE A 31 11.06 -7.64 -36.06
C ILE A 31 10.52 -6.35 -35.46
N ILE A 32 10.36 -5.29 -36.28
CA ILE A 32 9.85 -3.99 -35.83
C ILE A 32 8.43 -4.13 -35.27
N ILE A 33 7.54 -4.86 -35.95
CA ILE A 33 6.16 -5.11 -35.47
C ILE A 33 6.17 -5.85 -34.12
N THR A 34 7.05 -6.84 -33.97
CA THR A 34 7.17 -7.62 -32.72
C THR A 34 7.66 -6.73 -31.57
N VAL A 35 8.63 -5.84 -31.84
CA VAL A 35 9.13 -4.87 -30.86
C VAL A 35 8.06 -3.86 -30.47
N ILE A 36 7.32 -3.31 -31.43
CA ILE A 36 6.23 -2.35 -31.17
C ILE A 36 5.11 -3.01 -30.37
N ALA A 37 4.72 -4.24 -30.71
CA ALA A 37 3.69 -4.98 -29.97
C ALA A 37 4.15 -5.31 -28.54
N GLY A 38 5.43 -5.67 -28.36
CA GLY A 38 6.03 -5.88 -27.04
C GLY A 38 6.04 -4.60 -26.19
N LEU A 39 6.45 -3.48 -26.77
CA LEU A 39 6.43 -2.18 -26.10
C LEU A 39 5.01 -1.75 -25.76
N ALA A 40 4.04 -1.92 -26.67
CA ALA A 40 2.63 -1.60 -26.40
C ALA A 40 2.06 -2.47 -25.27
N SER A 41 2.42 -3.75 -25.20
CA SER A 41 2.04 -4.63 -24.09
C SER A 41 2.64 -4.19 -22.76
N VAL A 42 3.92 -3.77 -22.76
CA VAL A 42 4.59 -3.27 -21.55
C VAL A 42 3.99 -1.93 -21.12
N VAL A 43 3.74 -1.01 -22.06
CA VAL A 43 3.11 0.30 -21.76
C VAL A 43 1.70 0.10 -21.21
N ASN A 44 0.89 -0.77 -21.82
CA ASN A 44 -0.44 -1.10 -21.29
C ASN A 44 -0.39 -1.79 -19.91
N PHE A 45 0.69 -2.52 -19.62
CA PHE A 45 0.91 -3.12 -18.30
C PHE A 45 1.39 -2.09 -17.27
N VAL A 46 2.17 -1.08 -17.68
CA VAL A 46 2.68 0.00 -16.82
C VAL A 46 1.62 1.08 -16.59
N GLU A 47 0.63 1.23 -17.47
CA GLU A 47 -0.52 2.12 -17.30
C GLU A 47 -1.55 1.60 -16.28
N LYS A 48 -1.20 0.56 -15.51
CA LYS A 48 -1.96 0.14 -14.35
C LYS A 48 -1.85 1.18 -13.26
N LYS A 49 -2.94 1.93 -13.12
CA LYS A 49 -3.30 2.90 -12.08
C LYS A 49 -2.49 2.72 -10.78
N GLY A 50 -1.36 3.40 -10.68
CA GLY A 50 -0.88 3.84 -9.37
C GLY A 50 -2.03 4.64 -8.76
N ASP A 51 -2.52 4.24 -7.58
CA ASP A 51 -3.58 4.99 -6.91
C ASP A 51 -2.95 6.28 -6.40
N ALA A 52 -2.83 7.28 -7.27
CA ALA A 52 -2.20 8.57 -6.97
C ALA A 52 -2.80 9.20 -5.71
N ARG A 53 -4.05 8.85 -5.37
CA ARG A 53 -4.72 9.25 -4.13
C ARG A 53 -4.03 8.73 -2.88
N PHE A 54 -3.44 7.53 -2.89
CA PHE A 54 -2.70 7.00 -1.75
C PHE A 54 -1.43 7.81 -1.48
N TYR A 55 -0.75 8.33 -2.50
CA TYR A 55 0.46 9.14 -2.28
C TYR A 55 0.18 10.51 -1.67
N TYR A 56 -1.01 11.08 -1.89
CA TYR A 56 -1.44 12.33 -1.23
C TYR A 56 -2.06 12.12 0.15
N ALA A 57 -2.36 10.87 0.52
CA ALA A 57 -2.96 10.52 1.80
C ALA A 57 -2.17 11.07 2.99
N LYS A 58 -0.83 11.09 2.90
CA LYS A 58 0.03 11.56 3.99
C LYS A 58 -0.27 13.01 4.36
N ASP A 59 -0.14 13.90 3.39
CA ASP A 59 -0.23 15.35 3.61
C ASP A 59 -1.64 15.74 4.03
N GLU A 60 -2.66 15.08 3.45
CA GLU A 60 -4.06 15.25 3.82
C GLU A 60 -4.34 14.78 5.25
N LEU A 61 -3.86 13.59 5.63
CA LEU A 61 -3.98 13.06 7.00
C LEU A 61 -3.30 13.95 8.03
N GLU A 62 -2.07 14.39 7.77
CA GLU A 62 -1.34 15.31 8.66
C GLU A 62 -2.11 16.62 8.84
N PHE A 63 -2.62 17.19 7.74
CA PHE A 63 -3.36 18.44 7.79
C PHE A 63 -4.73 18.33 8.48
N GLU A 64 -5.49 17.27 8.21
CA GLU A 64 -6.82 17.09 8.79
C GLU A 64 -6.75 16.66 10.26
N SER A 65 -5.84 15.76 10.62
CA SER A 65 -5.64 15.38 12.02
C SER A 65 -5.18 16.57 12.86
N ALA A 66 -4.31 17.44 12.34
CA ALA A 66 -3.91 18.68 13.01
C ALA A 66 -5.12 19.58 13.30
N LYS A 67 -6.08 19.70 12.38
CA LYS A 67 -7.31 20.47 12.62
C LYS A 67 -8.19 19.86 13.71
N VAL A 68 -8.29 18.52 13.77
CA VAL A 68 -9.04 17.83 14.82
C VAL A 68 -8.40 18.10 16.19
N ILE A 69 -7.07 18.02 16.26
CA ILE A 69 -6.30 18.32 17.47
C ILE A 69 -6.48 19.79 17.88
N ASP A 70 -6.28 20.73 16.95
CA ASP A 70 -6.45 22.16 17.20
C ASP A 70 -7.87 22.49 17.68
N TYR A 71 -8.89 21.88 17.08
CA TYR A 71 -10.27 22.05 17.53
C TYR A 71 -10.43 21.60 18.98
N CYS A 72 -9.88 20.45 19.35
CA CYS A 72 -9.98 19.90 20.70
C CYS A 72 -9.18 20.68 21.73
N LEU A 73 -7.98 21.14 21.39
CA LEU A 73 -7.18 22.03 22.24
C LEU A 73 -7.90 23.35 22.52
N ASN A 74 -8.58 23.92 21.51
CA ASN A 74 -9.35 25.17 21.67
C ASN A 74 -10.71 24.98 22.37
N ASN A 75 -11.19 23.74 22.50
CA ASN A 75 -12.48 23.40 23.12
C ASN A 75 -12.32 22.35 24.23
N ALA A 76 -11.21 22.43 24.99
CA ALA A 76 -10.77 21.38 25.92
C ALA A 76 -11.84 20.93 26.93
N ASP A 77 -12.72 21.82 27.37
CA ASP A 77 -13.78 21.51 28.33
C ASP A 77 -14.91 20.62 27.76
N SER A 78 -15.03 20.54 26.44
CA SER A 78 -16.14 19.86 25.75
C SER A 78 -15.70 18.85 24.69
N CYS A 79 -14.45 18.93 24.20
CA CYS A 79 -13.90 17.91 23.32
C CYS A 79 -13.38 16.72 24.12
N ASN A 80 -13.83 15.52 23.74
CA ASN A 80 -13.15 14.28 24.04
C ASN A 80 -12.20 13.93 22.88
N MET A 81 -10.90 14.26 23.02
CA MET A 81 -9.88 14.06 21.98
C MET A 81 -9.86 12.63 21.46
N LYS A 82 -9.93 11.65 22.37
CA LYS A 82 -9.96 10.24 22.03
C LYS A 82 -11.11 9.91 21.10
N ASN A 83 -12.33 10.33 21.43
CA ASN A 83 -13.50 10.09 20.59
C ASN A 83 -13.36 10.79 19.24
N GLN A 84 -12.87 12.03 19.20
CA GLN A 84 -12.74 12.77 17.93
C GLN A 84 -11.70 12.14 16.99
N LEU A 85 -10.53 11.76 17.50
CA LEU A 85 -9.52 11.07 16.71
C LEU A 85 -9.98 9.67 16.30
N THR A 86 -10.76 8.99 17.13
CA THR A 86 -11.39 7.73 16.77
C THR A 86 -12.40 7.87 15.63
N THR A 87 -13.29 8.87 15.72
CA THR A 87 -14.25 9.15 14.65
C THR A 87 -13.53 9.56 13.36
N PHE A 88 -12.54 10.46 13.44
CA PHE A 88 -11.71 10.83 12.30
C PHE A 88 -11.05 9.61 11.64
N ALA A 89 -10.49 8.70 12.44
CA ALA A 89 -9.86 7.50 11.93
C ALA A 89 -10.85 6.53 11.27
N GLN A 90 -12.03 6.36 11.85
CA GLN A 90 -13.11 5.57 11.26
C GLN A 90 -13.57 6.17 9.94
N ASP A 91 -13.91 7.45 9.92
CA ASP A 91 -14.33 8.18 8.72
C ASP A 91 -13.26 8.09 7.63
N TYR A 92 -12.00 8.36 7.97
CA TYR A 92 -10.90 8.25 7.02
C TYR A 92 -10.73 6.81 6.51
N SER A 93 -10.84 5.81 7.37
CA SER A 93 -10.78 4.41 6.94
C SER A 93 -11.91 4.05 5.97
N GLU A 94 -13.11 4.64 6.12
CA GLU A 94 -14.24 4.37 5.24
C GLU A 94 -14.11 5.07 3.89
N TYR A 95 -13.71 6.36 3.88
CA TYR A 95 -13.62 7.15 2.66
C TYR A 95 -12.30 7.00 1.90
N SER A 96 -11.22 6.62 2.58
CA SER A 96 -9.93 6.36 1.94
C SER A 96 -9.90 4.98 1.28
N ASN A 97 -9.12 4.86 0.20
CA ASN A 97 -8.82 3.56 -0.39
C ASN A 97 -7.69 2.83 0.37
N ALA A 98 -7.40 3.19 1.61
CA ALA A 98 -6.45 2.46 2.45
C ALA A 98 -7.04 1.12 2.88
N ASP A 99 -6.19 0.10 3.02
CA ASP A 99 -6.62 -1.22 3.47
C ASP A 99 -6.53 -1.34 4.98
N ASP A 100 -5.44 -0.82 5.57
CA ASP A 100 -5.33 -0.67 7.01
C ASP A 100 -4.95 0.76 7.40
N PHE A 101 -5.46 1.17 8.56
CA PHE A 101 -5.17 2.47 9.16
C PHE A 101 -4.93 2.31 10.66
N TYR A 102 -3.78 2.73 11.13
CA TYR A 102 -3.37 2.62 12.52
C TYR A 102 -2.99 3.99 13.02
N TYR A 103 -3.36 4.31 14.26
CA TYR A 103 -3.00 5.59 14.86
C TYR A 103 -2.73 5.45 16.35
N ILE A 104 -1.81 6.28 16.80
CA ILE A 104 -1.37 6.39 18.17
C ILE A 104 -1.47 7.85 18.54
N PHE A 105 -2.09 8.12 19.68
CA PHE A 105 -2.10 9.46 20.21
C PHE A 105 -1.94 9.47 21.71
N GLY A 106 -1.41 10.56 22.24
CA GLY A 106 -1.30 10.76 23.67
C GLY A 106 -0.13 11.64 24.08
N THR A 107 0.18 11.56 25.36
CA THR A 107 1.24 12.31 26.01
C THR A 107 2.46 11.43 26.21
N THR A 108 3.50 11.98 26.84
CA THR A 108 4.63 11.18 27.29
C THR A 108 4.18 10.12 28.32
N SER A 109 3.22 10.39 29.20
CA SER A 109 2.80 9.42 30.23
C SER A 109 1.73 8.42 29.79
N GLU A 110 0.90 8.79 28.82
CA GLU A 110 -0.28 8.01 28.43
C GLU A 110 -0.37 7.97 26.91
N ILE A 111 -0.48 6.76 26.36
CA ILE A 111 -0.66 6.53 24.94
C ILE A 111 -1.96 5.75 24.72
N THR A 112 -2.67 6.08 23.66
CA THR A 112 -3.81 5.33 23.16
C THR A 112 -3.47 4.78 21.79
N LEU A 113 -3.61 3.47 21.64
CA LEU A 113 -3.47 2.76 20.37
C LEU A 113 -4.85 2.41 19.82
N ALA A 114 -5.01 2.58 18.51
CA ALA A 114 -6.20 2.18 17.80
C ALA A 114 -5.91 1.92 16.32
N GLY A 115 -6.81 1.21 15.66
CA GLY A 115 -6.68 0.96 14.24
C GLY A 115 -7.90 0.31 13.60
N CYS A 116 -7.82 0.19 12.28
CA CYS A 116 -8.79 -0.45 11.42
C CYS A 116 -8.05 -1.39 10.47
N LYS A 117 -8.49 -2.65 10.38
CA LYS A 117 -8.01 -3.60 9.37
C LYS A 117 -9.16 -4.02 8.47
N LYS A 118 -9.01 -3.89 7.14
CA LYS A 118 -10.05 -4.35 6.18
C LYS A 118 -9.82 -5.76 5.66
N ILE A 119 -8.56 -6.16 5.47
CA ILE A 119 -8.24 -7.37 4.70
C ILE A 119 -8.07 -8.61 5.57
N ASN A 120 -7.32 -8.49 6.68
CA ASN A 120 -6.93 -9.61 7.52
C ASN A 120 -7.05 -9.26 9.01
N ASP A 121 -7.09 -10.29 9.86
CA ASP A 121 -6.86 -10.11 11.30
C ASP A 121 -5.39 -9.74 11.53
N GLY A 122 -5.07 -9.15 12.67
CA GLY A 122 -3.68 -9.00 13.07
C GLY A 122 -3.49 -8.27 14.39
N ASP A 123 -2.24 -8.31 14.85
CA ASP A 123 -1.82 -7.71 16.09
C ASP A 123 -1.00 -6.45 15.82
N ILE A 124 -1.27 -5.42 16.61
CA ILE A 124 -0.50 -4.19 16.62
C ILE A 124 0.04 -4.02 18.03
N LYS A 125 1.33 -3.70 18.12
CA LYS A 125 2.03 -3.64 19.40
C LYS A 125 2.77 -2.34 19.55
N ILE A 126 2.82 -1.83 20.77
CA ILE A 126 3.76 -0.79 21.13
C ILE A 126 4.87 -1.42 21.94
N GLU A 127 6.10 -1.28 21.45
CA GLU A 127 7.31 -1.75 22.10
C GLU A 127 8.17 -0.56 22.56
N ASP A 128 8.90 -0.73 23.66
CA ASP A 128 9.97 0.19 24.00
C ASP A 128 11.26 -0.08 23.22
N SER A 129 12.28 0.73 23.44
CA SER A 129 13.61 0.55 22.82
C SER A 129 14.32 -0.76 23.19
N SER A 130 13.85 -1.49 24.20
CA SER A 130 14.34 -2.84 24.53
C SER A 130 13.58 -3.96 23.82
N GLY A 131 12.52 -3.62 23.07
CA GLY A 131 11.61 -4.58 22.43
C GLY A 131 10.57 -5.15 23.38
N ALA A 132 10.41 -4.59 24.59
CA ALA A 132 9.42 -5.06 25.54
C ALA A 132 8.03 -4.51 25.15
N GLU A 133 7.07 -5.41 25.01
CA GLU A 133 5.67 -5.09 24.71
C GLU A 133 5.08 -4.26 25.86
N LYS A 134 4.53 -3.08 25.52
CA LYS A 134 3.82 -2.17 26.43
C LYS A 134 2.32 -2.22 26.23
N LEU A 135 1.89 -2.35 24.97
CA LEU A 135 0.50 -2.46 24.58
C LEU A 135 0.37 -3.44 23.41
N LEU A 136 -0.75 -4.15 23.40
CA LEU A 136 -1.15 -5.07 22.34
C LEU A 136 -2.61 -4.82 22.03
N LEU A 137 -2.91 -4.60 20.75
CA LEU A 137 -4.24 -4.49 20.20
C LEU A 137 -4.41 -5.58 19.15
N HIS A 138 -5.38 -6.47 19.38
CA HIS A 138 -5.82 -7.45 18.40
C HIS A 138 -6.97 -6.85 17.59
N ILE A 139 -6.84 -6.78 16.26
CA ILE A 139 -7.88 -6.25 15.38
C ILE A 139 -8.38 -7.36 14.46
N THR A 140 -9.70 -7.55 14.45
CA THR A 140 -10.37 -8.44 13.52
C THR A 140 -10.59 -7.79 12.16
N LYS A 141 -10.54 -8.60 11.11
CA LYS A 141 -10.84 -8.21 9.74
C LYS A 141 -12.18 -7.50 9.62
N GLY A 142 -12.19 -6.41 8.85
CA GLY A 142 -13.38 -5.64 8.54
C GLY A 142 -13.89 -4.82 9.73
N SER A 143 -13.07 -4.63 10.76
CA SER A 143 -13.43 -3.87 11.95
C SER A 143 -12.39 -2.80 12.26
N CYS A 144 -12.89 -1.71 12.84
CA CYS A 144 -12.08 -0.75 13.56
C CYS A 144 -12.16 -1.10 15.03
N ASP A 145 -11.01 -1.35 15.65
CA ASP A 145 -10.94 -1.56 17.08
C ASP A 145 -10.11 -0.45 17.74
N THR A 146 -10.58 -0.07 18.92
CA THR A 146 -10.01 1.01 19.73
C THR A 146 -9.73 0.42 21.09
N LEU A 147 -8.63 -0.30 21.23
CA LEU A 147 -8.32 -0.93 22.51
C LEU A 147 -6.83 -0.97 22.82
N ALA A 148 -6.31 0.13 23.38
CA ALA A 148 -5.71 0.13 24.71
C ALA A 148 -5.17 1.53 25.00
N SER A 149 -5.67 2.14 26.07
CA SER A 149 -4.97 3.27 26.69
C SER A 149 -4.04 2.67 27.74
N GLY A 150 -2.74 2.87 27.57
CA GLY A 150 -1.70 2.34 28.46
C GLY A 150 -0.91 3.48 29.08
N THR A 151 -0.67 3.39 30.38
CA THR A 151 0.32 4.25 31.04
C THR A 151 1.72 3.73 30.76
N LEU A 152 2.56 4.58 30.17
CA LEU A 152 3.99 4.33 30.06
C LEU A 152 4.63 4.75 31.39
N ASN A 153 4.94 3.77 32.23
CA ASN A 153 5.71 4.00 33.45
C ASN A 153 7.16 4.36 33.05
N SER A 154 7.45 5.66 32.92
CA SER A 154 8.65 6.24 32.30
C SER A 154 8.64 6.11 30.77
N PRO A 155 8.03 7.06 30.03
CA PRO A 155 8.11 7.07 28.57
C PRO A 155 9.56 6.94 28.11
N PRO A 156 9.89 5.88 27.35
CA PRO A 156 11.07 5.91 26.53
C PRO A 156 10.99 7.14 25.62
N GLN A 157 12.11 7.83 25.37
CA GLN A 157 12.12 8.85 24.32
C GLN A 157 11.66 8.27 22.98
N ASP A 158 12.05 7.02 22.71
CA ASP A 158 11.76 6.31 21.48
C ASP A 158 10.87 5.09 21.74
N ILE A 159 9.72 5.03 21.08
CA ILE A 159 8.83 3.87 21.06
C ILE A 159 8.61 3.37 19.64
N PHE A 160 8.24 2.11 19.53
CA PHE A 160 8.09 1.42 18.26
C PHE A 160 6.67 0.91 18.13
N LEU A 161 6.01 1.29 17.03
CA LEU A 161 4.81 0.63 16.59
C LEU A 161 5.22 -0.58 15.77
N ALA A 162 4.96 -1.78 16.29
CA ALA A 162 5.15 -3.02 15.55
C ALA A 162 3.81 -3.46 14.94
N ILE A 163 3.79 -3.60 13.62
CA ILE A 163 2.66 -4.13 12.85
C ILE A 163 3.23 -5.32 12.07
N ASP A 164 2.80 -6.52 12.44
CA ASP A 164 3.36 -7.77 11.91
C ASP A 164 4.91 -7.79 12.08
N ASP A 165 5.68 -7.86 10.99
CA ASP A 165 7.15 -7.86 11.01
C ASP A 165 7.78 -6.45 10.89
N ALA A 166 6.97 -5.41 10.65
CA ALA A 166 7.45 -4.05 10.44
C ALA A 166 7.45 -3.24 11.74
N LYS A 167 8.52 -2.47 11.98
CA LYS A 167 8.64 -1.57 13.14
C LYS A 167 8.78 -0.12 12.70
N TYR A 168 7.90 0.73 13.21
CA TYR A 168 7.90 2.17 12.96
C TYR A 168 8.33 2.89 14.22
N LYS A 169 9.48 3.56 14.17
CA LYS A 169 10.01 4.35 15.28
C LYS A 169 9.30 5.70 15.32
N PHE A 170 8.88 6.12 16.51
CA PHE A 170 8.44 7.48 16.75
C PHE A 170 8.88 7.95 18.14
N THR A 171 9.13 9.26 18.25
CA THR A 171 9.63 9.90 19.47
C THR A 171 8.49 10.63 20.16
N LEU A 172 8.28 10.35 21.44
CA LEU A 172 7.27 11.05 22.24
C LEU A 172 7.80 12.42 22.68
N ASN A 173 7.22 13.48 22.15
CA ASN A 173 7.52 14.85 22.55
C ASN A 173 6.56 15.32 23.65
N GLN A 174 6.96 16.39 24.36
CA GLN A 174 6.10 17.02 25.34
C GLN A 174 4.93 17.73 24.64
N GLY A 175 3.70 17.27 24.88
CA GLY A 175 2.50 17.70 24.18
C GLY A 175 1.64 16.50 23.78
N GLU A 176 0.62 16.74 22.96
CA GLU A 176 -0.16 15.68 22.32
C GLU A 176 0.56 15.24 21.05
N ASN A 177 0.98 13.98 21.02
CA ASN A 177 1.59 13.36 19.85
C ASN A 177 0.48 12.67 19.06
N PHE A 178 0.48 12.81 17.73
CA PHE A 178 -0.37 12.03 16.83
C PHE A 178 0.51 11.36 15.77
N PHE A 179 0.56 10.03 15.82
CA PHE A 179 1.30 9.20 14.90
C PHE A 179 0.31 8.29 14.17
N PHE A 180 0.52 8.06 12.89
CA PHE A 180 -0.30 7.18 12.08
C PHE A 180 0.53 6.35 11.11
N VAL A 181 -0.01 5.19 10.77
CA VAL A 181 0.50 4.31 9.71
C VAL A 181 -0.68 3.91 8.85
N VAL A 182 -0.56 4.09 7.54
CA VAL A 182 -1.58 3.72 6.57
C VAL A 182 -0.95 2.75 5.58
N SER A 183 -1.58 1.62 5.34
CA SER A 183 -1.13 0.64 4.36
C SER A 183 -2.16 0.40 3.28
N LYS A 184 -1.67 0.03 2.10
CA LYS A 184 -2.48 -0.38 0.97
C LYS A 184 -1.79 -1.48 0.18
N GLU A 185 -2.53 -2.53 -0.14
CA GLU A 185 -2.10 -3.58 -1.04
C GLU A 185 -2.43 -3.19 -2.50
N ILE A 186 -1.41 -3.11 -3.35
CA ILE A 186 -1.55 -2.85 -4.79
C ILE A 186 -0.82 -3.97 -5.52
N GLU A 187 -1.58 -4.81 -6.22
CA GLU A 187 -1.06 -5.96 -7.00
C GLU A 187 -0.23 -6.98 -6.20
N GLY A 188 -0.50 -7.12 -4.89
CA GLY A 188 0.22 -8.03 -3.99
C GLY A 188 1.41 -7.40 -3.27
N ASP A 189 1.75 -6.15 -3.61
CA ASP A 189 2.76 -5.36 -2.89
C ASP A 189 2.07 -4.46 -1.85
N VAL A 190 2.61 -4.43 -0.63
CA VAL A 190 2.11 -3.57 0.46
C VAL A 190 2.87 -2.25 0.45
N TYR A 191 2.14 -1.16 0.20
CA TYR A 191 2.64 0.20 0.27
C TYR A 191 2.24 0.81 1.61
N THR A 192 3.20 1.36 2.34
CA THR A 192 2.96 1.94 3.67
C THR A 192 3.42 3.39 3.74
N ILE A 193 2.64 4.22 4.40
CA ILE A 193 2.91 5.63 4.70
C ILE A 193 2.81 5.82 6.21
N ALA A 194 3.75 6.57 6.79
CA ALA A 194 3.73 6.95 8.20
C ALA A 194 4.26 8.38 8.38
N ASN A 195 3.86 9.03 9.48
CA ASN A 195 4.41 10.32 9.89
C ASN A 195 5.43 10.15 11.02
N GLY A 196 6.72 10.03 10.69
CA GLY A 196 7.82 9.93 11.66
C GLY A 196 8.86 11.00 11.45
#